data_AF-A0A3C1B226-F1
#
_entry.id   AF-A0A3C1B226-F1
#
_cell.length_a   1.000
_cell.length_b   1.000
_cell.length_c   1.000
_cell.angle_alpha   90.00
_cell.angle_beta   90.00
_cell.angle_gamma   90.00
#
_symmetry.space_group_name_H-M   'P 1'
#
loop_
_entity.id
_entity.type
_entity.pdbx_description
1 polymer ?
#
loop_
_entity_poly.entity_id
_entity_poly.type
_entity_poly.pdbx_seq_one_letter_code
_entity_poly.pdbx_strand_id
1 'polypeptide(L)'
;MKKLNIITEKRKKNRQPRLRSIVVLAAVAIIVWVAALSLSGALSFDPVKDSVTIEAGSTDIKIADFLNRSTDQAEWVTDISTIDRHQPGTYPVQIKVGKRVYESSLLILDTVAPIANVTAQDISELAVLLPEDFLTAVTDATTVTARFEQTPSFGVAGDYNVSLVLTDLGGNTTRLDTRLRISNIVAA
;
A
#
# COMPACT_ATOMS: atom_id res chain seq x y z
N MET A 1 -64.52 62.56 -61.07
CA MET A 1 -63.98 61.18 -61.08
C MET A 1 -62.48 61.20 -60.84
N LYS A 2 -62.01 60.69 -59.69
CA LYS A 2 -60.74 59.95 -59.49
C LYS A 2 -60.64 59.53 -58.00
N LYS A 3 -60.62 58.22 -57.76
CA LYS A 3 -60.26 57.58 -56.48
C LYS A 3 -58.73 57.56 -56.33
N LEU A 4 -58.22 57.58 -55.10
CA LEU A 4 -56.99 56.93 -54.57
C LEU A 4 -56.59 57.66 -53.25
N ASN A 5 -55.98 57.08 -52.22
CA ASN A 5 -55.77 55.70 -51.82
C ASN A 5 -55.34 55.69 -50.35
N ILE A 6 -55.63 54.57 -49.72
CA ILE A 6 -55.13 54.05 -48.45
C ILE A 6 -53.60 54.14 -48.37
N ILE A 7 -53.03 54.66 -47.26
CA ILE A 7 -51.77 54.13 -46.72
C ILE A 7 -51.86 54.08 -45.18
N THR A 8 -52.15 52.88 -44.69
CA THR A 8 -51.96 52.49 -43.29
C THR A 8 -50.47 52.22 -43.07
N GLU A 9 -49.72 53.21 -42.59
CA GLU A 9 -48.32 52.98 -42.21
C GLU A 9 -48.24 52.17 -40.91
N LYS A 10 -47.67 50.97 -41.04
CA LYS A 10 -47.36 50.03 -39.97
C LYS A 10 -46.39 50.66 -38.95
N ARG A 11 -46.85 50.88 -37.72
CA ARG A 11 -45.98 51.03 -36.53
C ARG A 11 -45.26 49.70 -36.23
N LYS A 12 -44.13 49.42 -36.89
CA LYS A 12 -43.18 48.37 -36.49
C LYS A 12 -42.31 48.91 -35.34
N LYS A 13 -42.86 49.01 -34.13
CA LYS A 13 -42.14 49.50 -32.95
C LYS A 13 -41.12 48.45 -32.48
N ASN A 14 -39.88 48.67 -32.88
CA ASN A 14 -38.60 48.18 -32.37
C ASN A 14 -38.64 47.20 -31.17
N ARG A 15 -38.93 45.90 -31.41
CA ARG A 15 -38.85 44.83 -30.40
C ARG A 15 -37.42 44.30 -30.17
N GLN A 16 -36.45 44.75 -30.96
CA GLN A 16 -35.08 44.24 -30.99
C GLN A 16 -34.23 44.45 -29.73
N PRO A 17 -34.29 45.56 -28.97
CA PRO A 17 -33.35 45.77 -27.85
C PRO A 17 -33.65 44.82 -26.68
N ARG A 18 -34.94 44.54 -26.40
CA ARG A 18 -35.34 43.63 -25.32
C ARG A 18 -34.99 42.17 -25.64
N LEU A 19 -35.14 41.76 -26.90
CA LEU A 19 -34.75 40.42 -27.36
C LEU A 19 -33.23 40.22 -27.27
N ARG A 20 -32.41 41.21 -27.64
CA ARG A 20 -30.94 41.14 -27.48
C ARG A 20 -30.53 41.04 -26.01
N SER A 21 -31.14 41.83 -25.13
CA SER A 21 -30.88 41.75 -23.69
C SER A 21 -31.27 40.39 -23.10
N ILE A 22 -32.40 39.80 -23.52
CA ILE A 22 -32.82 38.46 -23.08
C ILE A 22 -31.84 37.39 -23.58
N VAL A 23 -31.38 37.47 -24.82
CA VAL A 23 -30.41 36.52 -25.39
C VAL A 23 -29.06 36.62 -24.65
N VAL A 24 -28.60 37.83 -24.34
CA VAL A 24 -27.36 38.03 -23.57
C VAL A 24 -27.51 37.48 -22.15
N LEU A 25 -28.61 37.76 -21.47
CA LEU A 25 -28.87 37.23 -20.13
C LEU A 25 -28.97 35.69 -20.12
N ALA A 26 -29.63 35.11 -21.12
CA ALA A 26 -29.70 33.65 -21.27
C ALA A 26 -28.31 33.03 -21.53
N ALA A 27 -27.50 33.65 -22.39
CA ALA A 27 -26.13 33.18 -22.65
C ALA A 27 -25.24 33.26 -21.39
N VAL A 28 -25.35 34.35 -20.61
CA VAL A 28 -24.62 34.48 -19.34
C VAL A 28 -25.09 33.43 -18.33
N ALA A 29 -26.40 33.18 -18.23
CA ALA A 29 -26.94 32.15 -17.34
C ALA A 29 -26.46 30.73 -17.71
N ILE A 30 -26.34 30.43 -19.01
CA ILE A 30 -25.79 29.16 -19.50
C ILE A 30 -24.32 29.05 -19.12
N ILE A 31 -23.52 30.10 -19.28
CA ILE A 31 -22.09 30.11 -18.90
C ILE A 31 -21.93 29.88 -17.40
N VAL A 32 -22.76 30.53 -16.56
CA VAL A 32 -22.75 30.32 -15.10
C VAL A 32 -23.14 28.87 -14.75
N TRP A 33 -24.13 28.30 -15.43
CA TRP A 33 -24.52 26.90 -15.25
C TRP A 33 -23.43 25.92 -15.65
N VAL A 34 -22.77 26.16 -16.79
CA VAL A 34 -21.64 25.34 -17.26
C VAL A 34 -20.47 25.46 -16.27
N ALA A 35 -20.16 26.66 -15.79
CA ALA A 35 -19.13 26.87 -14.79
C ALA A 35 -19.46 26.18 -13.45
N ALA A 36 -20.72 26.22 -13.01
CA ALA A 36 -21.17 25.53 -11.80
C ALA A 36 -21.09 24.00 -11.94
N LEU A 37 -21.46 23.45 -13.11
CA LEU A 37 -21.33 22.03 -13.41
C LEU A 37 -19.87 21.59 -13.45
N SER A 38 -19.00 22.35 -14.13
CA SER A 38 -17.56 22.08 -14.18
C SER A 38 -16.91 22.16 -12.80
N LEU A 39 -17.28 23.15 -11.98
CA LEU A 39 -16.79 23.28 -10.60
C LEU A 39 -17.31 22.17 -9.69
N SER A 40 -18.57 21.74 -9.88
CA SER A 40 -19.15 20.63 -9.11
C SER A 40 -18.45 19.29 -9.35
N GLY A 41 -18.02 19.02 -10.59
CA GLY A 41 -17.23 17.83 -10.92
C GLY A 41 -15.85 17.84 -10.26
N ALA A 42 -15.21 19.01 -10.18
CA ALA A 42 -13.91 19.20 -9.56
C ALA A 42 -13.91 19.10 -8.01
N LEU A 43 -15.09 19.04 -7.38
CA LEU A 43 -15.25 18.91 -5.92
C LEU A 43 -15.55 17.48 -5.46
N SER A 44 -15.38 16.49 -6.32
CA SER A 44 -15.55 15.08 -5.95
C SER A 44 -14.39 14.64 -5.05
N PHE A 45 -14.61 14.70 -3.73
CA PHE A 45 -13.68 14.16 -2.74
C PHE A 45 -13.90 12.66 -2.58
N ASP A 46 -12.87 11.85 -2.85
CA ASP A 46 -12.95 10.43 -2.54
C ASP A 46 -12.88 10.21 -1.02
N PRO A 47 -13.86 9.49 -0.44
CA PRO A 47 -13.90 9.26 1.00
C PRO A 47 -12.84 8.24 1.47
N VAL A 48 -12.26 7.47 0.55
CA VAL A 48 -11.28 6.41 0.81
C VAL A 48 -9.92 6.79 0.22
N LYS A 49 -8.84 6.44 0.91
CA LYS A 49 -7.46 6.60 0.44
C LYS A 49 -7.15 5.54 -0.61
N ASP A 50 -6.30 5.88 -1.58
CA ASP A 50 -5.84 4.92 -2.60
C ASP A 50 -5.08 3.74 -1.97
N SER A 51 -4.35 4.01 -0.87
CA SER A 51 -3.60 2.98 -0.16
C SER A 51 -3.37 3.30 1.32
N VAL A 52 -3.12 2.24 2.09
CA VAL A 52 -2.63 2.29 3.48
C VAL A 52 -1.49 1.31 3.62
N THR A 53 -0.40 1.75 4.25
CA THR A 53 0.77 0.93 4.50
C THR A 53 0.82 0.48 5.96
N ILE A 54 1.13 -0.79 6.19
CA ILE A 54 1.40 -1.35 7.51
C ILE A 54 2.72 -2.13 7.52
N GLU A 55 3.27 -2.29 8.72
CA GLU A 55 4.36 -3.24 8.97
C GLU A 55 3.87 -4.69 8.95
N ALA A 56 4.74 -5.61 8.53
CA ALA A 56 4.48 -7.04 8.53
C ALA A 56 4.24 -7.53 9.97
N GLY A 57 3.34 -8.50 10.11
CA GLY A 57 2.92 -9.04 11.42
C GLY A 57 2.06 -8.08 12.27
N SER A 58 1.73 -6.88 11.79
CA SER A 58 0.88 -5.94 12.54
C SER A 58 -0.51 -6.53 12.84
N THR A 59 -0.98 -6.38 14.08
CA THR A 59 -2.30 -6.86 14.49
C THR A 59 -3.44 -5.88 14.19
N ASP A 60 -3.12 -4.63 13.93
CA ASP A 60 -4.10 -3.54 13.84
C ASP A 60 -4.29 -3.08 12.40
N ILE A 61 -5.41 -3.49 11.78
CA ILE A 61 -5.91 -2.90 10.54
C ILE A 61 -7.26 -2.27 10.85
N LYS A 62 -7.33 -0.94 10.86
CA LYS A 62 -8.56 -0.20 11.17
C LYS A 62 -9.12 0.41 9.90
N ILE A 63 -10.42 0.23 9.68
CA ILE A 63 -11.09 0.82 8.53
C ILE A 63 -10.94 2.35 8.50
N ALA A 64 -10.88 2.98 9.67
CA ALA A 64 -10.64 4.41 9.81
C ALA A 64 -9.34 4.88 9.17
N ASP A 65 -8.30 4.05 9.13
CA ASP A 65 -7.00 4.40 8.55
C ASP A 65 -7.10 4.55 7.02
N PHE A 66 -8.09 3.92 6.41
CA PHE A 66 -8.37 3.99 4.97
C PHE A 66 -9.26 5.16 4.58
N LEU A 67 -9.81 5.92 5.53
CA LEU A 67 -10.75 7.00 5.23
C LEU A 67 -10.03 8.35 5.18
N ASN A 68 -10.37 9.18 4.20
CA ASN A 68 -9.94 10.59 4.13
C ASN A 68 -10.72 11.47 5.12
N ARG A 69 -11.88 10.99 5.59
CA ARG A 69 -12.71 11.65 6.60
C ARG A 69 -13.35 10.60 7.50
N SER A 70 -13.36 10.85 8.80
CA SER A 70 -14.04 9.98 9.76
C SER A 70 -15.54 9.88 9.47
N THR A 71 -16.09 8.66 9.49
CA THR A 71 -17.52 8.38 9.34
C THR A 71 -17.86 7.02 9.91
N ASP A 72 -19.05 6.89 10.49
CA ASP A 72 -19.58 5.62 11.00
C ASP A 72 -20.27 4.78 9.91
N GLN A 73 -20.30 5.28 8.66
CA GLN A 73 -20.95 4.61 7.52
C GLN A 73 -19.98 3.77 6.67
N ALA A 74 -18.80 3.46 7.21
CA ALA A 74 -17.77 2.67 6.54
C ALA A 74 -17.82 1.20 6.99
N GLU A 75 -17.86 0.29 6.03
CA GLU A 75 -17.89 -1.17 6.25
C GLU A 75 -16.88 -1.85 5.32
N TRP A 76 -16.20 -2.89 5.81
CA TRP A 76 -15.36 -3.74 4.99
C TRP A 76 -16.23 -4.57 4.03
N VAL A 77 -15.88 -4.57 2.74
CA VAL A 77 -16.43 -5.52 1.76
C VAL A 77 -15.46 -6.70 1.62
N THR A 78 -14.17 -6.42 1.56
CA THR A 78 -13.11 -7.45 1.61
C THR A 78 -13.00 -8.02 3.02
N ASP A 79 -12.92 -9.34 3.13
CA ASP A 79 -12.58 -10.00 4.39
C ASP A 79 -11.09 -9.80 4.69
N ILE A 80 -10.80 -8.84 5.58
CA ILE A 80 -9.42 -8.50 5.98
C ILE A 80 -8.77 -9.65 6.78
N SER A 81 -9.56 -10.55 7.37
CA SER A 81 -9.01 -11.66 8.17
C SER A 81 -8.34 -12.74 7.33
N THR A 82 -8.61 -12.80 6.02
CA THR A 82 -7.99 -13.77 5.11
C THR A 82 -6.65 -13.31 4.54
N ILE A 83 -6.26 -12.05 4.76
CA ILE A 83 -4.98 -11.51 4.29
C ILE A 83 -3.87 -11.97 5.23
N ASP A 84 -2.87 -12.68 4.69
CA ASP A 84 -1.67 -13.03 5.44
C ASP A 84 -0.80 -11.80 5.66
N ARG A 85 -0.64 -11.42 6.93
CA ARG A 85 0.10 -10.23 7.34
C ARG A 85 1.59 -10.48 7.50
N HIS A 86 2.01 -11.74 7.45
CA HIS A 86 3.42 -12.14 7.49
C HIS A 86 4.03 -12.24 6.09
N GLN A 87 3.25 -11.92 5.05
CA GLN A 87 3.67 -11.90 3.67
C GLN A 87 3.67 -10.46 3.13
N PRO A 88 4.85 -9.83 2.93
CA PRO A 88 4.94 -8.52 2.30
C PRO A 88 4.31 -8.53 0.91
N GLY A 89 3.63 -7.44 0.55
CA GLY A 89 2.93 -7.32 -0.73
C GLY A 89 1.85 -6.25 -0.76
N THR A 90 1.17 -6.15 -1.90
CA THR A 90 0.04 -5.25 -2.12
C THR A 90 -1.24 -6.06 -2.26
N TYR A 91 -2.21 -5.78 -1.39
CA TYR A 91 -3.47 -6.50 -1.32
C TYR A 91 -4.63 -5.56 -1.67
N PRO A 92 -5.42 -5.83 -2.72
CA PRO A 92 -6.58 -5.02 -3.03
C PRO A 92 -7.65 -5.23 -1.95
N VAL A 93 -8.23 -4.12 -1.48
CA VAL A 93 -9.32 -4.13 -0.51
C VAL A 93 -10.47 -3.25 -1.01
N GLN A 94 -11.69 -3.63 -0.64
CA GLN A 94 -12.90 -2.91 -0.97
C GLN A 94 -13.59 -2.44 0.30
N ILE A 95 -13.96 -1.16 0.30
CA ILE A 95 -14.59 -0.47 1.42
C ILE A 95 -15.88 0.14 0.93
N LYS A 96 -16.98 -0.15 1.63
CA LYS A 96 -18.27 0.47 1.37
C LYS A 96 -18.40 1.70 2.26
N VAL A 97 -18.66 2.85 1.65
CA VAL A 97 -18.99 4.10 2.36
C VAL A 97 -20.38 4.55 1.94
N GLY A 98 -21.34 4.48 2.87
CA GLY A 98 -22.75 4.75 2.58
C GLY A 98 -23.32 3.76 1.56
N LYS A 99 -23.56 4.21 0.32
CA LYS A 99 -24.16 3.41 -0.78
C LYS A 99 -23.17 3.02 -1.88
N ARG A 100 -21.91 3.42 -1.77
CA ARG A 100 -20.88 3.19 -2.81
C ARG A 100 -19.77 2.32 -2.27
N VAL A 101 -19.19 1.49 -3.14
CA VAL A 101 -18.00 0.68 -2.86
C VAL A 101 -16.82 1.35 -3.53
N TYR A 102 -15.72 1.43 -2.80
CA TYR A 102 -14.46 2.05 -3.21
C TYR A 102 -13.36 1.01 -3.12
N GLU A 103 -12.40 1.12 -4.03
CA GLU A 103 -11.19 0.29 -4.02
C GLU A 103 -10.07 1.03 -3.30
N SER A 104 -9.24 0.27 -2.61
CA SER A 104 -8.01 0.73 -1.97
C SER A 104 -7.00 -0.41 -1.97
N SER A 105 -5.75 -0.11 -1.60
CA SER A 105 -4.69 -1.09 -1.47
C SER A 105 -4.13 -1.11 -0.05
N LEU A 106 -4.07 -2.29 0.56
CA LEU A 106 -3.27 -2.52 1.76
C LEU A 106 -1.85 -2.92 1.32
N LEU A 107 -0.87 -2.10 1.66
CA LEU A 107 0.55 -2.39 1.42
C LEU A 107 1.14 -2.92 2.73
N ILE A 108 1.63 -4.15 2.70
CA ILE A 108 2.35 -4.77 3.81
C ILE A 108 3.83 -4.71 3.46
N LEU A 109 4.58 -3.92 4.23
CA LEU A 109 6.02 -3.82 4.10
C LEU A 109 6.68 -4.48 5.30
N ASP A 110 7.84 -5.07 5.08
CA ASP A 110 8.69 -5.61 6.14
C ASP A 110 9.99 -4.80 6.16
N THR A 111 10.15 -3.97 7.18
CA THR A 111 11.31 -3.08 7.34
C THR A 111 12.15 -3.40 8.59
N VAL A 112 11.79 -4.45 9.32
CA VAL A 112 12.43 -4.82 10.58
C VAL A 112 13.34 -6.02 10.35
N ALA A 113 14.61 -5.90 10.72
CA ALA A 113 15.56 -7.00 10.57
C ALA A 113 15.34 -8.13 11.58
N PRO A 114 15.62 -9.38 11.20
CA PRO A 114 15.42 -10.53 12.07
C PRO A 114 16.37 -10.52 13.26
N ILE A 115 15.90 -11.00 14.41
CA ILE A 115 16.71 -11.11 15.63
C ILE A 115 16.89 -12.58 15.95
N ALA A 116 18.12 -12.98 16.27
CA ALA A 116 18.41 -14.33 16.75
C ALA A 116 19.62 -14.34 17.68
N ASN A 117 19.71 -15.39 18.49
CA ASN A 117 20.88 -15.70 19.30
C ASN A 117 21.70 -16.79 18.62
N VAL A 118 23.02 -16.76 18.81
CA VAL A 118 23.93 -17.80 18.33
C VAL A 118 24.51 -18.61 19.47
N THR A 119 24.79 -19.87 19.17
CA THR A 119 25.51 -20.79 20.06
C THR A 119 26.79 -21.27 19.38
N ALA A 120 27.82 -21.50 20.18
CA ALA A 120 29.04 -22.13 19.70
C ALA A 120 28.83 -23.63 19.56
N GLN A 121 29.46 -24.23 18.56
CA GLN A 121 29.33 -25.66 18.26
C GLN A 121 30.67 -26.37 18.43
N ASP A 122 30.64 -27.60 18.96
CA ASP A 122 31.80 -28.49 19.06
C ASP A 122 31.43 -29.82 18.41
N ILE A 123 32.14 -30.19 17.34
CA ILE A 123 31.81 -31.33 16.50
C ILE A 123 33.04 -32.19 16.22
N SER A 124 32.82 -33.44 15.82
CA SER A 124 33.88 -34.30 15.28
C SER A 124 34.22 -33.94 13.84
N GLU A 125 35.42 -34.30 13.37
CA GLU A 125 35.86 -34.07 11.98
C GLU A 125 34.89 -34.62 10.90
N LEU A 126 34.12 -35.68 11.18
CA LEU A 126 33.19 -36.26 10.21
C LEU A 126 31.82 -35.57 10.15
N ALA A 127 31.55 -34.64 11.07
CA ALA A 127 30.26 -33.96 11.15
C ALA A 127 30.25 -32.70 10.28
N VAL A 128 29.07 -32.39 9.75
CA VAL A 128 28.78 -31.17 8.99
C VAL A 128 27.57 -30.52 9.63
N LEU A 129 27.61 -29.19 9.75
CA LEU A 129 26.52 -28.40 10.30
C LEU A 129 25.92 -27.51 9.22
N LEU A 130 24.62 -27.28 9.34
CA LEU A 130 23.89 -26.27 8.62
C LEU A 130 23.93 -24.94 9.38
N PRO A 131 23.71 -23.79 8.71
CA PRO A 131 23.64 -22.48 9.37
C PRO A 131 22.65 -22.45 10.55
N GLU A 132 21.53 -23.15 10.43
CA GLU A 132 20.46 -23.20 11.42
C GLU A 132 20.89 -23.89 12.71
N ASP A 133 21.86 -24.81 12.66
CA ASP A 133 22.36 -25.54 13.83
C ASP A 133 23.06 -24.60 14.84
N PHE A 134 23.50 -23.42 14.39
CA PHE A 134 24.13 -22.41 15.25
C PHE A 134 23.11 -21.47 15.89
N LEU A 135 21.85 -21.45 15.43
CA LEU A 135 20.85 -20.45 15.80
C LEU A 135 19.95 -20.93 16.93
N THR A 136 19.59 -19.99 17.80
CA THR A 136 18.59 -20.15 18.86
C THR A 136 17.69 -18.92 18.90
N ALA A 137 16.41 -19.09 19.22
CA ALA A 137 15.45 -18.00 19.40
C ALA A 137 15.36 -17.02 18.21
N VAL A 138 15.24 -17.53 16.98
CA VAL A 138 14.98 -16.68 15.79
C VAL A 138 13.59 -16.06 15.93
N THR A 139 13.52 -14.73 15.87
CA THR A 139 12.29 -13.94 16.00
C THR A 139 12.25 -12.92 14.88
N ASP A 140 11.18 -12.98 14.09
CA ASP A 140 10.90 -12.00 13.05
C ASP A 140 9.40 -12.03 12.68
N ALA A 141 8.90 -10.98 12.04
CA ALA A 141 7.54 -10.93 11.54
C ALA A 141 7.35 -11.77 10.27
N THR A 142 8.39 -11.98 9.46
CA THR A 142 8.31 -12.75 8.22
C THR A 142 9.25 -13.96 8.24
N THR A 143 9.23 -14.75 7.18
CA THR A 143 10.05 -15.97 7.11
C THR A 143 11.53 -15.61 6.97
N VAL A 144 12.37 -16.19 7.83
CA VAL A 144 13.81 -15.96 7.85
C VAL A 144 14.57 -17.14 7.25
N THR A 145 15.56 -16.85 6.43
CA THR A 145 16.56 -17.81 5.93
C THR A 145 17.92 -17.52 6.53
N ALA A 146 18.71 -18.57 6.79
CA ALA A 146 20.07 -18.45 7.32
C ALA A 146 21.09 -18.97 6.30
N ARG A 147 22.25 -18.33 6.24
CA ARG A 147 23.40 -18.81 5.47
C ARG A 147 24.72 -18.52 6.18
N PHE A 148 25.74 -19.32 5.89
CA PHE A 148 27.11 -18.91 6.19
C PHE A 148 27.51 -17.74 5.30
N GLU A 149 28.13 -16.72 5.88
CA GLU A 149 28.78 -15.67 5.10
C GLU A 149 29.96 -16.24 4.30
N GLN A 150 30.70 -17.14 4.93
CA GLN A 150 31.71 -17.98 4.30
C GLN A 150 31.55 -19.41 4.84
N THR A 151 31.40 -20.39 3.93
CA THR A 151 31.24 -21.79 4.31
C THR A 151 32.49 -22.29 5.06
N PRO A 152 32.35 -22.81 6.28
CA PRO A 152 33.47 -23.39 7.03
C PRO A 152 34.05 -24.61 6.30
N SER A 153 35.38 -24.77 6.35
CA SER A 153 36.03 -25.99 5.89
C SER A 153 35.90 -27.08 6.97
N PHE A 154 34.84 -27.87 6.88
CA PHE A 154 34.64 -29.04 7.74
C PHE A 154 35.73 -30.10 7.51
N GLY A 155 35.95 -30.98 8.49
CA GLY A 155 36.91 -32.09 8.38
C GLY A 155 38.35 -31.78 8.79
N VAL A 156 38.67 -30.55 9.16
CA VAL A 156 39.98 -30.19 9.71
C VAL A 156 39.81 -29.77 11.16
N ALA A 157 40.52 -30.43 12.07
CA ALA A 157 40.50 -30.03 13.48
C ALA A 157 41.04 -28.61 13.67
N GLY A 158 40.37 -27.84 14.53
CA GLY A 158 40.69 -26.46 14.80
C GLY A 158 39.53 -25.66 15.39
N ASP A 159 39.82 -24.42 15.76
CA ASP A 159 38.83 -23.44 16.19
C ASP A 159 38.64 -22.40 15.07
N TYR A 160 37.39 -22.20 14.66
CA TYR A 160 37.01 -21.34 13.56
C TYR A 160 36.01 -20.29 14.03
N ASN A 161 36.18 -19.06 13.56
CA ASN A 161 35.13 -18.05 13.63
C ASN A 161 34.15 -18.31 12.47
N VAL A 162 32.87 -18.34 12.80
CA VAL A 162 31.79 -18.55 11.83
C VAL A 162 30.88 -17.34 11.87
N SER A 163 30.61 -16.78 10.70
CA SER A 163 29.68 -15.67 10.52
C SER A 163 28.45 -16.17 9.77
N LEU A 164 27.27 -15.86 10.31
CA LEU A 164 25.96 -16.19 9.75
C LEU A 164 25.30 -14.91 9.27
N VAL A 165 24.59 -14.99 8.15
CA VAL A 165 23.71 -13.93 7.66
C VAL A 165 22.30 -14.46 7.62
N LEU A 166 21.41 -13.81 8.38
CA LEU A 166 19.98 -14.03 8.35
C LEU A 166 19.36 -13.05 7.35
N THR A 167 18.36 -13.48 6.60
CA THR A 167 17.61 -12.63 5.65
C THR A 167 16.13 -12.99 5.72
N ASP A 168 15.29 -11.98 5.96
CA ASP A 168 13.83 -12.10 5.99
C ASP A 168 13.19 -11.95 4.59
N LEU A 169 11.85 -11.89 4.51
CA LEU A 169 11.15 -11.66 3.23
C LEU A 169 11.19 -10.19 2.77
N GLY A 170 11.34 -9.24 3.68
CA GLY A 170 11.58 -7.82 3.38
C GLY A 170 12.95 -7.54 2.77
N GLY A 171 13.88 -8.49 2.88
CA GLY A 171 15.28 -8.35 2.48
C GLY A 171 16.14 -7.68 3.54
N ASN A 172 15.64 -7.49 4.76
CA ASN A 172 16.47 -7.00 5.86
C ASN A 172 17.38 -8.13 6.35
N THR A 173 18.53 -7.76 6.89
CA THR A 173 19.57 -8.74 7.24
C THR A 173 20.19 -8.49 8.60
N THR A 174 20.59 -9.58 9.25
CA THR A 174 21.32 -9.57 10.52
C THR A 174 22.53 -10.49 10.41
N ARG A 175 23.71 -9.97 10.78
CA ARG A 175 24.96 -10.73 10.83
C ARG A 175 25.25 -11.15 12.26
N LEU A 176 25.56 -12.43 12.45
CA LEU A 176 25.86 -13.01 13.75
C LEU A 176 27.17 -13.76 13.69
N ASP A 177 28.06 -13.51 14.65
CA ASP A 177 29.37 -14.13 14.74
C ASP A 177 29.40 -15.13 15.91
N THR A 178 29.90 -16.35 15.66
CA THR A 178 30.03 -17.42 16.66
C THR A 178 31.30 -18.23 16.42
N ARG A 179 31.50 -19.28 17.23
CA ARG A 179 32.65 -20.19 17.14
C ARG A 179 32.23 -21.61 16.79
N LEU A 180 33.04 -22.25 15.95
CA LEU A 180 32.98 -23.67 15.65
C LEU A 180 34.30 -24.30 16.06
N ARG A 181 34.23 -25.31 16.92
CA ARG A 181 35.36 -26.18 17.25
C ARG A 181 35.17 -27.51 16.55
N ILE A 182 36.22 -27.96 15.87
CA ILE A 182 36.29 -29.29 15.27
C ILE A 182 37.37 -30.06 16.01
N SER A 183 36.97 -31.13 16.68
CA SER A 183 37.85 -31.96 17.49
C SER A 183 38.09 -33.32 16.81
N ASN A 184 39.34 -33.78 16.83
CA ASN A 184 39.67 -35.12 16.38
C ASN A 184 39.24 -36.12 17.46
N ILE A 185 38.04 -36.68 17.34
CA ILE A 185 37.61 -37.77 18.21
C ILE A 185 38.32 -39.03 17.73
N VAL A 186 39.49 -39.31 18.32
CA VAL A 186 40.02 -40.68 18.30
C VAL A 186 39.11 -41.46 19.24
N ALA A 187 38.21 -42.28 18.69
CA ALA A 187 37.44 -43.22 19.50
C ALA A 187 38.45 -44.08 20.28
N ALA A 188 38.42 -43.97 21.61
CA ALA A 188 39.21 -44.78 22.52
C ALA A 188 38.64 -46.20 22.62
#